data_AF-A0A4Q1VPJ1-F1
#
_entry.id   AF-A0A4Q1VPJ1-F1
#
_cell.length_a   1.000
_cell.length_b   1.000
_cell.length_c   1.000
_cell.angle_alpha   90.00
_cell.angle_beta   90.00
_cell.angle_gamma   90.00
#
_symmetry.space_group_name_H-M   'P 1'
#
loop_
_entity.id
_entity.type
_entity.pdbx_description
1 polymer ?
#
loop_
_entity_poly.entity_id
_entity_poly.type
_entity_poly.pdbx_seq_one_letter_code
_entity_poly.pdbx_strand_id
1 'polypeptide(L)'
;MTEESDHRAAELAELTAEIVSAYVSKNPVPATGLPELIASVHMSLSGLGTPIAPVVEPQTPAVNPKKSVTPDFIICLEDGKKFKSLKRHLSTDFGLTPDAYREKWGLPRDYPMTAPNYAAQRSQLAKSIGLGRKAESVAPAKKAPAKRKAKVSATT
;
A
#
# COMPACT_ATOMS: atom_id res chain seq x y z
N MET A 1 4.54 -16.64 33.45
CA MET A 1 4.88 -15.50 32.56
C MET A 1 5.10 -14.21 33.35
N THR A 2 4.27 -13.90 34.36
CA THR A 2 4.40 -12.69 35.18
C THR A 2 5.61 -12.72 36.12
N GLU A 3 5.91 -13.88 36.74
CA GLU A 3 7.03 -14.02 37.69
C GLU A 3 8.42 -13.84 37.06
N GLU A 4 8.60 -14.30 35.82
CA GLU A 4 9.87 -14.14 35.08
C GLU A 4 10.12 -12.68 34.67
N SER A 5 9.06 -11.94 34.39
CA SER A 5 9.16 -10.51 34.06
C SER A 5 9.52 -9.68 35.28
N ASP A 6 8.98 -10.03 36.45
CA ASP A 6 9.26 -9.39 37.74
C ASP A 6 10.72 -9.63 38.16
N HIS A 7 11.21 -10.88 38.06
CA HIS A 7 12.60 -11.22 38.34
C HIS A 7 13.58 -10.43 37.45
N ARG A 8 13.29 -10.33 36.15
CA ARG A 8 14.12 -9.57 35.21
C ARG A 8 14.12 -8.07 35.52
N ALA A 9 12.98 -7.54 35.98
CA ALA A 9 12.88 -6.14 36.39
C ALA A 9 13.71 -5.86 37.66
N ALA A 10 13.68 -6.77 38.64
CA ALA A 10 14.49 -6.67 39.85
C ALA A 10 16.00 -6.72 39.54
N GLU A 11 16.44 -7.67 38.69
CA GLU A 11 17.83 -7.81 38.28
C GLU A 11 18.35 -6.56 37.53
N LEU A 12 17.53 -5.99 36.63
CA LEU A 12 17.87 -4.74 35.94
C LEU A 12 17.98 -3.55 36.89
N ALA A 13 17.11 -3.49 37.91
CA ALA A 13 17.16 -2.45 38.92
C ALA A 13 18.43 -2.55 39.78
N GLU A 14 18.83 -3.77 40.17
CA GLU A 14 20.07 -4.02 40.91
C GLU A 14 21.30 -3.61 40.11
N LEU A 15 21.41 -4.04 38.84
CA LEU A 15 22.51 -3.67 37.94
C LEU A 15 22.57 -2.16 37.71
N THR A 16 21.42 -1.51 37.53
CA THR A 16 21.35 -0.05 37.39
C THR A 16 21.87 0.65 38.65
N ALA A 17 21.47 0.20 39.83
CA ALA A 17 21.90 0.77 41.10
C ALA A 17 23.42 0.60 41.33
N GLU A 18 23.98 -0.56 40.98
CA GLU A 18 25.41 -0.82 41.05
C GLU A 18 26.20 0.14 40.12
N ILE A 19 25.77 0.29 38.87
CA ILE A 19 26.45 1.17 37.90
C ILE A 19 26.36 2.63 38.31
N VAL A 20 25.18 3.11 38.71
CA VAL A 20 24.99 4.52 39.10
C VAL A 20 25.75 4.83 40.38
N SER A 21 25.77 3.93 41.37
CA SER A 21 26.54 4.11 42.61
C SER A 21 28.04 4.17 42.34
N ALA A 22 28.57 3.29 41.48
CA ALA A 22 29.96 3.31 41.06
C ALA A 22 30.32 4.61 40.31
N TYR A 23 29.43 5.08 39.43
CA TYR A 23 29.64 6.33 38.69
C TYR A 23 29.68 7.55 39.62
N VAL A 24 28.68 7.70 40.50
CA VAL A 24 28.59 8.85 41.42
C VAL A 24 29.70 8.82 42.48
N SER A 25 30.25 7.65 42.82
CA SER A 25 31.39 7.55 43.75
C SER A 25 32.66 8.29 43.29
N LYS A 26 32.84 8.45 41.96
CA LYS A 26 34.00 9.13 41.35
C LYS A 26 33.63 10.38 40.56
N ASN A 27 32.34 10.67 40.41
CA ASN A 27 31.84 11.79 39.62
C ASN A 27 30.81 12.59 40.45
N PRO A 28 31.07 13.85 40.81
CA PRO A 28 30.09 14.68 41.50
C PRO A 28 28.95 15.02 40.53
N VAL A 29 27.76 14.49 40.79
CA VAL A 29 26.54 14.75 40.02
C VAL A 29 25.58 15.60 40.87
N PRO A 30 25.01 16.70 40.33
CA PRO A 30 24.00 17.48 41.05
C PRO A 30 22.75 16.63 41.31
N ALA A 31 22.09 16.87 42.45
CA ALA A 31 20.88 16.12 42.84
C ALA A 31 19.77 16.19 41.78
N THR A 32 19.72 17.25 40.99
CA THR A 32 18.77 17.43 39.88
C THR A 32 19.04 16.55 38.67
N GLY A 33 20.28 16.13 38.45
CA GLY A 33 20.69 15.27 37.32
C GLY A 33 20.67 13.77 37.63
N LEU A 34 20.54 13.40 38.91
CA LEU A 34 20.53 12.01 39.33
C LEU A 34 19.35 11.20 38.76
N PRO A 35 18.10 11.74 38.71
CA PRO A 35 16.97 11.00 38.12
C PRO A 35 17.16 10.71 36.62
N GLU A 36 17.72 11.66 35.88
CA GLU A 36 17.99 11.52 34.45
C GLU A 36 19.06 10.46 34.19
N LEU A 37 20.14 10.46 34.99
CA LEU A 37 21.20 9.45 34.91
C LEU A 37 20.66 8.03 35.16
N ILE A 38 19.85 7.86 36.21
CA ILE A 38 19.23 6.56 36.53
C ILE A 38 18.35 6.09 35.37
N ALA A 39 17.50 6.97 34.83
CA ALA A 39 16.62 6.64 33.71
C ALA A 39 17.42 6.23 32.46
N SER A 40 18.48 6.98 32.12
CA SER A 40 19.33 6.71 30.95
C SER A 40 20.04 5.36 31.03
N VAL A 41 20.62 5.03 32.19
CA VAL A 41 21.30 3.75 32.42
C VAL A 41 20.30 2.59 32.38
N HIS A 42 19.17 2.71 33.08
CA HIS A 42 18.11 1.69 33.08
C HIS A 42 17.56 1.45 31.67
N MET A 43 17.29 2.52 30.91
CA MET A 43 16.87 2.41 29.51
C MET A 43 17.91 1.69 28.65
N SER A 44 19.18 2.05 28.80
CA SER A 44 20.28 1.44 28.06
C SER A 44 20.37 -0.07 28.32
N LEU A 45 20.29 -0.49 29.59
CA LEU A 45 20.32 -1.89 29.99
C LEU A 45 19.07 -2.65 29.53
N SER A 46 17.88 -2.08 29.72
CA SER A 46 16.61 -2.69 29.28
C SER A 46 16.52 -2.84 27.75
N GLY A 47 17.26 -2.00 27.01
CA GLY A 47 17.37 -2.07 25.55
C GLY A 47 18.33 -3.13 25.05
N LEU A 48 19.24 -3.65 25.88
CA LEU A 48 20.19 -4.70 25.48
C LEU A 48 19.43 -6.00 25.16
N GLY A 49 19.59 -6.49 23.93
CA GLY A 49 18.92 -7.70 23.45
C GLY A 49 17.53 -7.45 22.85
N THR A 50 17.01 -6.23 22.90
CA THR A 50 15.88 -5.85 22.06
C THR A 50 16.45 -5.41 20.71
N PRO A 51 16.26 -6.14 19.60
CA PRO A 51 16.60 -5.59 18.30
C PRO A 51 15.82 -4.29 18.17
N ILE A 52 16.53 -3.17 18.06
CA ILE A 52 15.93 -1.88 17.70
C ILE A 52 15.12 -2.17 16.45
N ALA A 53 13.79 -2.21 16.60
CA ALA A 53 12.91 -2.32 15.45
C ALA A 53 13.34 -1.16 14.55
N PRO A 54 13.75 -1.43 13.29
CA PRO A 54 14.23 -0.38 12.42
C PRO A 54 13.16 0.70 12.43
N VAL A 55 13.57 1.89 12.87
CA VAL A 55 12.74 3.08 12.76
C VAL A 55 12.34 3.10 11.29
N VAL A 56 11.08 2.78 11.01
CA VAL A 56 10.54 2.86 9.66
C VAL A 56 10.52 4.34 9.37
N GLU A 57 11.63 4.85 8.85
CA GLU A 57 11.71 6.21 8.37
C GLU A 57 10.52 6.40 7.43
N PRO A 58 9.66 7.40 7.68
CA PRO A 58 8.50 7.61 6.84
C PRO A 58 9.03 7.82 5.43
N GLN A 59 8.70 6.90 4.53
CA GLN A 59 9.15 6.92 3.14
C GLN A 59 8.76 8.27 2.56
N THR A 60 9.72 9.17 2.45
CA THR A 60 9.49 10.48 1.85
C THR A 60 9.16 10.22 0.39
N PRO A 61 7.99 10.64 -0.11
CA PRO A 61 7.60 10.36 -1.48
C PRO A 61 8.65 10.93 -2.42
N ALA A 62 9.18 10.09 -3.32
CA ALA A 62 10.26 10.46 -4.24
C ALA A 62 9.94 11.72 -5.07
N VAL A 63 8.65 11.99 -5.29
CA VAL A 63 8.13 13.21 -5.90
C VAL A 63 6.79 13.59 -5.27
N ASN A 64 6.43 14.87 -5.33
CA ASN A 64 5.10 15.30 -4.94
C ASN A 64 4.03 14.55 -5.76
N PRO A 65 3.00 13.94 -5.14
CA PRO A 65 1.98 13.14 -5.84
C PRO A 65 1.16 13.93 -6.89
N LYS A 66 1.20 15.27 -6.87
CA LYS A 66 0.62 16.10 -7.93
C LYS A 66 1.52 16.25 -9.16
N LYS A 67 2.83 16.02 -9.03
CA LYS A 67 3.84 16.14 -10.10
C LYS A 67 4.30 14.78 -10.65
N SER A 68 3.82 13.68 -10.10
CA SER A 68 4.14 12.33 -10.54
C SER A 68 3.53 11.97 -11.89
N VAL A 69 2.46 12.66 -12.32
CA VAL A 69 1.82 12.41 -13.62
C VAL A 69 2.30 13.43 -14.63
N THR A 70 2.96 12.96 -15.69
CA THR A 70 3.27 13.76 -16.88
C THR A 70 2.57 13.17 -18.10
N PRO A 71 2.42 13.93 -19.20
CA PRO A 71 1.72 13.45 -20.40
C PRO A 71 2.32 12.16 -20.97
N ASP A 72 3.65 12.03 -20.94
CA ASP A 72 4.38 10.92 -21.57
C ASP A 72 4.81 9.81 -20.61
N PHE A 73 4.95 10.11 -19.31
CA PHE A 73 5.37 9.15 -18.29
C PHE A 73 4.74 9.44 -16.92
N ILE A 74 4.68 8.42 -16.08
CA ILE A 74 4.30 8.51 -14.67
C ILE A 74 5.50 8.10 -13.83
N ILE A 75 5.77 8.87 -12.79
CA ILE A 75 6.82 8.61 -11.81
C ILE A 75 6.22 7.79 -10.68
N CYS A 76 6.87 6.68 -10.32
CA CYS A 76 6.49 5.89 -9.16
C CYS A 76 6.98 6.58 -7.87
N LEU A 77 6.09 6.67 -6.88
CA LEU A 77 6.38 7.28 -5.57
C LEU A 77 7.26 6.41 -4.68
N GLU A 78 7.39 5.12 -4.98
CA GLU A 78 8.22 4.16 -4.21
C GLU A 78 9.69 4.21 -4.64
N ASP A 79 9.95 4.25 -5.95
CA ASP A 79 11.31 4.11 -6.49
C ASP A 79 11.81 5.34 -7.27
N GLY A 80 10.92 6.32 -7.53
CA GLY A 80 11.25 7.53 -8.28
C GLY A 80 11.48 7.33 -9.79
N LYS A 81 11.26 6.12 -10.33
CA LYS A 81 11.51 5.83 -11.75
C LYS A 81 10.33 6.20 -12.62
N LYS A 82 10.63 6.49 -13.90
CA LYS A 82 9.67 6.92 -14.93
C LYS A 82 9.16 5.72 -15.71
N PHE A 83 7.85 5.54 -15.77
CA PHE A 83 7.20 4.46 -16.50
C PHE A 83 6.03 4.97 -17.34
N LYS A 84 5.76 4.33 -18.48
CA LYS A 84 4.52 4.58 -19.25
C LYS A 84 3.30 3.94 -18.60
N SER A 85 3.50 2.84 -17.87
CA SER A 85 2.48 2.09 -17.14
C SER A 85 2.99 1.72 -15.75
N LEU A 86 2.44 2.39 -14.73
CA LEU A 86 2.76 2.14 -13.33
C LEU A 86 2.16 0.81 -12.86
N LYS A 87 0.99 0.41 -13.41
CA LYS A 87 0.30 -0.82 -13.04
C LYS A 87 1.18 -2.07 -13.15
N ARG A 88 2.01 -2.19 -14.19
CA ARG A 88 2.90 -3.35 -14.37
C ARG A 88 3.99 -3.37 -13.31
N HIS A 89 4.62 -2.23 -13.07
CA HIS A 89 5.69 -2.09 -12.10
C HIS A 89 5.21 -2.38 -10.66
N LEU A 90 4.03 -1.86 -10.29
CA LEU A 90 3.42 -2.13 -8.99
C LEU A 90 3.19 -3.63 -8.75
N SER A 91 2.73 -4.36 -9.78
CA SER A 91 2.46 -5.79 -9.64
C SER A 91 3.73 -6.64 -9.65
N THR A 92 4.77 -6.27 -10.42
CA THR A 92 5.99 -7.08 -10.54
C THR A 92 6.97 -6.84 -9.39
N ASP A 93 7.21 -5.59 -9.02
CA ASP A 93 8.25 -5.24 -8.05
C ASP A 93 7.71 -5.20 -6.61
N PHE A 94 6.45 -4.80 -6.43
CA PHE A 94 5.85 -4.59 -5.10
C PHE A 94 4.69 -5.53 -4.79
N GLY A 95 4.18 -6.31 -5.77
CA GLY A 95 2.99 -7.14 -5.59
C GLY A 95 1.73 -6.34 -5.21
N LEU A 96 1.72 -5.02 -5.44
CA LEU A 96 0.65 -4.13 -5.00
C LEU A 96 -0.42 -3.99 -6.09
N THR A 97 -1.68 -3.94 -5.65
CA THR A 97 -2.78 -3.52 -6.52
C THR A 97 -2.76 -2.00 -6.69
N PRO A 98 -3.31 -1.48 -7.80
CA PRO A 98 -3.44 -0.04 -7.99
C PRO A 98 -4.23 0.66 -6.87
N ASP A 99 -5.14 -0.05 -6.21
CA ASP A 99 -5.97 0.51 -5.14
C ASP A 99 -5.18 0.61 -3.83
N ALA A 100 -4.50 -0.47 -3.43
CA ALA A 100 -3.61 -0.49 -2.28
C ALA A 100 -2.50 0.56 -2.40
N TYR A 101 -2.01 0.80 -3.62
CA TYR A 101 -1.04 1.85 -3.88
C TYR A 101 -1.61 3.26 -3.64
N ARG A 102 -2.87 3.53 -4.01
CA ARG A 102 -3.51 4.81 -3.72
C ARG A 102 -3.75 5.00 -2.24
N GLU A 103 -4.17 3.95 -1.55
CA GLU A 103 -4.40 3.97 -0.10
C GLU A 103 -3.09 4.23 0.66
N LYS A 104 -2.01 3.51 0.30
CA LYS A 104 -0.68 3.66 0.91
C LYS A 104 -0.16 5.09 0.87
N TRP A 105 -0.43 5.81 -0.23
CA TRP A 105 0.08 7.15 -0.47
C TRP A 105 -0.99 8.25 -0.40
N GLY A 106 -2.22 7.93 0.01
CA GLY A 106 -3.33 8.88 0.13
C GLY A 106 -3.73 9.58 -1.19
N LEU A 107 -3.61 8.90 -2.34
CA LEU A 107 -3.95 9.50 -3.64
C LEU A 107 -5.45 9.54 -3.91
N PRO A 108 -5.93 10.53 -4.68
CA PRO A 108 -7.30 10.56 -5.18
C PRO A 108 -7.63 9.30 -6.00
N ARG A 109 -8.89 8.89 -5.96
CA ARG A 109 -9.39 7.73 -6.74
C ARG A 109 -9.24 7.92 -8.25
N ASP A 110 -9.27 9.16 -8.71
CA ASP A 110 -9.11 9.55 -10.12
C ASP A 110 -7.64 9.56 -10.60
N TYR A 111 -6.69 9.16 -9.74
CA TYR A 111 -5.29 9.17 -10.10
C TYR A 111 -4.98 8.14 -11.22
N PRO A 112 -4.43 8.59 -12.37
CA PRO A 112 -4.12 7.72 -13.50
C PRO A 112 -2.89 6.85 -13.18
N MET A 113 -2.97 5.56 -13.53
CA MET A 113 -1.88 4.58 -13.35
C MET A 113 -1.05 4.35 -14.61
N THR A 114 -1.38 5.06 -15.68
CA THR A 114 -0.73 5.01 -16.98
C THR A 114 -0.67 6.42 -17.52
N ALA A 115 0.40 6.76 -18.22
CA ALA A 115 0.57 8.09 -18.80
C ALA A 115 -0.63 8.44 -19.71
N PRO A 116 -1.20 9.66 -19.62
CA PRO A 116 -2.38 10.05 -20.39
C PRO A 116 -2.23 9.86 -21.90
N ASN A 117 -1.09 10.20 -22.50
CA ASN A 117 -0.86 10.00 -23.94
C ASN A 117 -0.83 8.51 -24.30
N TYR A 118 -0.22 7.68 -23.45
CA TYR A 118 -0.17 6.24 -23.67
C TYR A 118 -1.56 5.59 -23.56
N ALA A 119 -2.36 6.04 -22.59
CA ALA A 119 -3.75 5.60 -22.44
C ALA A 119 -4.62 6.04 -23.64
N ALA A 120 -4.44 7.27 -24.13
CA ALA A 120 -5.14 7.80 -25.31
C ALA A 120 -4.81 7.00 -26.58
N GLN A 121 -3.52 6.73 -26.85
CA GLN A 121 -3.09 5.93 -27.99
C GLN A 121 -3.65 4.50 -27.95
N ARG A 122 -3.60 3.84 -26.78
CA ARG A 122 -4.17 2.50 -26.60
C ARG A 122 -5.68 2.49 -26.75
N SER A 123 -6.39 3.52 -26.27
CA SER A 123 -7.84 3.66 -26.43
C SER A 123 -8.24 3.86 -27.90
N GLN A 124 -7.52 4.71 -28.63
CA GLN A 124 -7.74 4.92 -30.07
C GLN A 124 -7.52 3.64 -30.87
N LEU A 125 -6.45 2.91 -30.57
CA LEU A 125 -6.15 1.62 -31.21
C LEU A 125 -7.23 0.57 -30.87
N ALA A 126 -7.70 0.51 -29.63
CA ALA A 126 -8.76 -0.41 -29.26
C ALA A 126 -10.07 -0.12 -30.02
N LYS A 127 -10.42 1.16 -30.16
CA LYS A 127 -11.59 1.59 -30.94
C LYS A 127 -11.45 1.26 -32.43
N SER A 128 -10.24 1.42 -33.00
CA SER A 128 -10.01 1.07 -34.42
C SER A 128 -10.03 -0.44 -34.66
N ILE A 129 -9.58 -1.24 -33.68
CA ILE A 129 -9.59 -2.72 -33.75
C ILE A 129 -10.98 -3.32 -33.41
N GLY A 130 -11.95 -2.52 -32.95
CA GLY A 130 -13.35 -2.93 -32.80
C GLY A 130 -13.82 -3.26 -31.38
N LEU A 131 -13.04 -2.93 -30.34
CA LEU A 131 -13.50 -2.95 -28.96
C LEU A 131 -14.50 -1.79 -28.74
N GLY A 132 -15.79 -2.10 -28.68
CA GLY A 132 -16.86 -1.13 -28.41
C GLY A 132 -17.90 -0.95 -29.52
N ARG A 133 -17.85 -1.74 -30.60
CA ARG A 133 -19.01 -1.85 -31.50
C ARG A 133 -20.12 -2.58 -30.74
N LYS A 134 -21.05 -1.81 -30.17
CA LYS A 134 -22.34 -2.32 -29.70
C LYS A 134 -22.94 -3.10 -30.86
N ALA A 135 -23.12 -4.41 -30.71
CA ALA A 135 -23.88 -5.20 -31.68
C ALA A 135 -25.20 -4.46 -31.88
N GLU A 136 -25.42 -3.99 -33.10
CA GLU A 136 -26.67 -3.35 -33.47
C GLU A 136 -27.77 -4.34 -33.12
N SER A 137 -28.57 -3.98 -32.12
CA SER A 137 -29.70 -4.77 -31.68
C SER A 137 -30.61 -4.90 -32.89
N VAL A 138 -30.56 -6.05 -33.56
CA VAL A 138 -31.46 -6.40 -34.64
C VAL A 138 -32.88 -6.23 -34.08
N ALA A 139 -33.56 -5.18 -34.56
CA ALA A 139 -34.93 -4.87 -34.19
C ALA A 139 -35.85 -6.08 -34.44
N PRO A 140 -36.91 -6.26 -33.64
CA PRO A 140 -37.61 -7.53 -33.51
C PRO A 140 -38.32 -7.91 -34.81
N ALA A 141 -38.18 -9.19 -35.21
CA ALA A 141 -38.85 -9.75 -36.37
C ALA A 141 -40.38 -9.56 -36.29
N LYS A 142 -40.92 -8.74 -37.20
CA LYS A 142 -42.36 -8.64 -37.45
C LYS A 142 -42.87 -9.95 -38.10
N LYS A 143 -43.71 -10.67 -37.34
CA LYS A 143 -44.86 -11.55 -37.69
C LYS A 143 -44.82 -12.37 -39.00
N ALA A 144 -45.12 -13.67 -38.88
CA ALA A 144 -45.85 -14.45 -39.89
C ALA A 144 -47.02 -15.22 -39.23
N PRO A 145 -48.26 -15.18 -39.77
CA PRO A 145 -49.39 -15.94 -39.23
C PRO A 145 -49.37 -17.41 -39.73
N ALA A 146 -49.67 -18.34 -38.83
CA ALA A 146 -49.69 -19.77 -39.09
C ALA A 146 -50.89 -20.17 -39.98
N LYS A 147 -50.62 -20.77 -41.15
CA LYS A 147 -51.61 -21.49 -41.97
C LYS A 147 -51.94 -22.83 -41.29
N ARG A 148 -53.16 -22.98 -40.74
CA ARG A 148 -53.73 -24.30 -40.39
C ARG A 148 -54.34 -24.93 -41.65
N LYS A 149 -53.81 -26.09 -42.05
CA LYS A 149 -54.38 -26.94 -43.11
C LYS A 149 -55.60 -27.70 -42.57
N ALA A 150 -56.64 -27.75 -43.40
CA ALA A 150 -57.91 -28.45 -43.16
C ALA A 150 -57.71 -29.97 -43.07
N LYS A 151 -58.44 -30.59 -42.13
CA LYS A 151 -58.56 -32.04 -41.96
C LYS A 151 -59.69 -32.54 -42.86
N VAL A 152 -59.39 -33.50 -43.72
CA VAL A 152 -60.34 -34.23 -44.56
C VAL A 152 -61.05 -35.27 -43.71
N SER A 153 -62.37 -35.36 -43.84
CA SER A 153 -63.14 -36.56 -43.53
C SER A 153 -64.47 -36.49 -44.28
N ALA A 154 -64.64 -37.37 -45.25
CA ALA A 154 -65.91 -37.73 -45.86
C ALA A 154 -66.24 -39.17 -45.45
N THR A 155 -67.56 -39.43 -45.32
CA THR A 155 -68.26 -40.69 -45.56
C THR A 155 -68.77 -41.49 -44.35
N THR A 156 -70.11 -41.50 -44.27
CA THR A 156 -71.09 -42.39 -43.60
C THR A 156 -71.68 -41.90 -42.30
#